data_AF-A0A3D8I4A9-F1
#
_entry.id   AF-A0A3D8I4A9-F1
#
_cell.length_a   1.000
_cell.length_b   1.000
_cell.length_c   1.000
_cell.angle_alpha   90.00
_cell.angle_beta   90.00
_cell.angle_gamma   90.00
#
_symmetry.space_group_name_H-M   'P 1'
#
loop_
_entity.id
_entity.type
_entity.pdbx_description
1 polymer ?
#
loop_
_entity_poly.entity_id
_entity_poly.type
_entity_poly.pdbx_seq_one_letter_code
_entity_poly.pdbx_strand_id
1 'polypeptide(L)'
;MSNKEQIKKLRDYAELAWASYGYFHLADKNYKPEGWWNKDKDRLKKFKEIKNNTTAIPTPTDILNIEYNSLFKGEFSPLQAKRFFERYDLVEHQPNTTSGFSAT
;
A
#
# COMPACT_ATOMS: atom_id res chain seq x y z
N MET A 1 -16.73 26.78 8.28
CA MET A 1 -15.75 26.06 7.46
C MET A 1 -15.51 26.90 6.21
N SER A 2 -14.29 27.34 5.96
CA SER A 2 -13.99 28.15 4.76
C SER A 2 -13.87 27.26 3.51
N ASN A 3 -14.02 27.85 2.32
CA ASN A 3 -13.83 27.12 1.06
C ASN A 3 -12.44 26.46 0.99
N LYS A 4 -11.40 27.10 1.56
CA LYS A 4 -10.04 26.53 1.62
C LYS A 4 -9.97 25.28 2.50
N GLU A 5 -10.67 25.28 3.63
CA GLU A 5 -10.74 24.11 4.52
C GLU A 5 -11.49 22.95 3.87
N GLN A 6 -12.57 23.25 3.14
CA GLN A 6 -13.33 22.23 2.41
C GLN A 6 -12.49 21.60 1.29
N ILE A 7 -11.78 22.40 0.49
CA ILE A 7 -10.88 21.90 -0.56
C ILE A 7 -9.77 21.02 0.05
N LYS A 8 -9.18 21.44 1.18
CA LYS A 8 -8.16 20.65 1.87
C LYS A 8 -8.71 19.28 2.29
N LYS A 9 -9.89 19.25 2.92
CA LYS A 9 -10.54 17.99 3.32
C LYS A 9 -10.82 17.06 2.13
N LEU A 10 -11.34 17.60 1.03
CA LEU A 10 -11.61 16.80 -0.17
C LEU A 10 -10.33 16.18 -0.75
N ARG A 11 -9.23 16.95 -0.79
CA ARG A 11 -7.93 16.44 -1.23
C ARG A 11 -7.41 15.34 -0.29
N ASP A 12 -7.47 15.58 1.01
CA ASP A 12 -6.99 14.64 2.01
C ASP A 12 -7.80 13.30 1.95
N TYR A 13 -9.12 13.36 1.77
CA TYR A 13 -9.95 12.16 1.54
C TYR A 13 -9.66 11.45 0.22
N ALA A 14 -9.42 12.20 -0.86
CA ALA A 14 -9.04 11.61 -2.14
C ALA A 14 -7.68 10.89 -2.04
N GLU A 15 -6.71 11.45 -1.32
CA GLU A 15 -5.42 10.80 -1.07
C GLU A 15 -5.57 9.52 -0.23
N LEU A 16 -6.42 9.54 0.80
CA LEU A 16 -6.72 8.34 1.61
C LEU A 16 -7.39 7.24 0.77
N ALA A 17 -8.41 7.59 -0.02
CA ALA A 17 -9.09 6.65 -0.89
C ALA A 17 -8.16 6.09 -1.99
N TRP A 18 -7.20 6.88 -2.46
CA TRP A 18 -6.22 6.39 -3.42
C TRP A 18 -5.20 5.46 -2.77
N ALA A 19 -4.75 5.77 -1.54
CA ALA A 19 -3.86 4.90 -0.79
C ALA A 19 -4.50 3.55 -0.46
N SER A 20 -5.82 3.49 -0.25
CA SER A 20 -6.52 2.27 0.20
C SER A 20 -6.48 1.10 -0.79
N TYR A 21 -6.16 1.35 -2.05
CA TYR A 21 -5.94 0.31 -3.06
C TYR A 21 -4.65 -0.49 -2.86
N GLY A 22 -3.71 0.02 -2.07
CA GLY A 22 -2.43 -0.63 -1.78
C GLY A 22 -2.57 -1.93 -0.98
N TYR A 23 -1.80 -2.95 -1.34
CA TYR A 23 -1.77 -4.25 -0.66
C TYR A 23 -0.96 -4.22 0.64
N PHE A 24 -1.44 -3.50 1.64
CA PHE A 24 -0.74 -3.30 2.92
C PHE A 24 -0.60 -4.56 3.77
N HIS A 25 -1.43 -5.58 3.58
CA HIS A 25 -1.25 -6.89 4.23
C HIS A 25 0.11 -7.52 3.92
N LEU A 26 0.73 -7.17 2.79
CA LEU A 26 2.06 -7.66 2.40
C LEU A 26 3.21 -7.00 3.16
N ALA A 27 2.95 -5.88 3.84
CA ALA A 27 3.91 -5.24 4.74
C ALA A 27 3.89 -5.84 6.15
N ASP A 28 2.88 -6.67 6.49
CA ASP A 28 2.83 -7.35 7.77
C ASP A 28 3.87 -8.49 7.83
N LYS A 29 4.73 -8.43 8.84
CA LYS A 29 5.77 -9.44 9.09
C LYS A 29 5.20 -10.80 9.47
N ASN A 30 3.98 -10.83 10.02
CA ASN A 30 3.32 -12.07 10.43
C ASN A 30 2.53 -12.72 9.29
N TYR A 31 2.26 -11.99 8.20
CA TYR A 31 1.56 -12.53 7.05
C TYR A 31 2.43 -13.53 6.30
N LYS A 32 1.99 -14.79 6.30
CA LYS A 32 2.65 -15.90 5.60
C LYS A 32 1.72 -16.41 4.51
N PRO A 33 1.91 -16.00 3.25
CA PRO A 33 1.11 -16.53 2.15
C PRO A 33 1.44 -18.01 1.94
N GLU A 34 0.53 -18.88 2.37
CA GLU A 34 0.61 -20.33 2.19
C GLU A 34 -0.11 -20.78 0.92
N GLY A 35 0.24 -21.97 0.42
CA GLY A 35 -0.30 -22.54 -0.81
C GLY A 35 0.60 -22.40 -2.04
N TRP A 36 0.57 -23.42 -2.91
CA TRP A 36 1.42 -23.49 -4.10
C TRP A 36 1.05 -22.45 -5.16
N TRP A 37 -0.25 -22.08 -5.24
CA TRP A 37 -0.81 -21.12 -6.20
C TRP A 37 -1.14 -19.75 -5.58
N ASN A 38 -0.35 -19.31 -4.60
CA ASN A 38 -0.58 -18.03 -3.93
C ASN A 38 0.09 -16.86 -4.69
N LYS A 39 -0.73 -15.92 -5.19
CA LYS A 39 -0.25 -14.74 -5.93
C LYS A 39 0.59 -13.79 -5.07
N ASP A 40 0.34 -13.72 -3.77
CA ASP A 40 1.10 -12.87 -2.85
C ASP A 40 2.52 -13.39 -2.64
N LYS A 41 2.69 -14.71 -2.64
CA LYS A 41 4.02 -15.34 -2.61
C LYS A 41 4.84 -14.97 -3.84
N ASP A 42 4.23 -14.97 -5.03
CA ASP A 42 4.88 -14.55 -6.27
C ASP A 42 5.24 -13.05 -6.26
N ARG A 43 4.33 -12.19 -5.77
CA ARG A 43 4.58 -10.74 -5.60
C ARG A 43 5.78 -10.48 -4.67
N LEU A 44 5.82 -11.11 -3.51
CA LEU A 44 6.92 -10.96 -2.56
C LEU A 44 8.25 -11.49 -3.11
N LYS A 45 8.22 -12.59 -3.87
CA LYS A 45 9.41 -13.11 -4.56
C LYS A 45 9.95 -12.09 -5.58
N LYS A 46 9.09 -11.57 -6.45
CA LYS A 46 9.46 -10.53 -7.44
C LYS A 46 10.00 -9.27 -6.78
N PHE A 47 9.40 -8.83 -5.67
CA PHE A 47 9.90 -7.67 -4.93
C PHE A 47 11.33 -7.88 -4.43
N LYS A 48 11.64 -9.06 -3.87
CA LYS A 48 12.99 -9.42 -3.42
C LYS A 48 14.00 -9.45 -4.56
N GLU A 49 13.59 -9.94 -5.73
CA GLU A 49 14.41 -9.92 -6.95
C GLU A 49 14.71 -8.47 -7.40
N ILE A 50 13.70 -7.59 -7.41
CA ILE A 50 13.88 -6.18 -7.79
C ILE A 50 14.77 -5.43 -6.79
N LYS A 51 14.61 -5.66 -5.49
CA LYS A 51 15.47 -5.06 -4.44
C LYS A 51 16.86 -5.71 -4.36
N ASN A 52 17.10 -6.80 -5.08
CA ASN A 52 18.29 -7.64 -4.97
C ASN A 52 18.61 -8.05 -3.51
N ASN A 53 17.57 -8.37 -2.74
CA ASN A 53 17.67 -8.72 -1.33
C ASN A 53 16.65 -9.79 -0.94
N THR A 54 17.13 -10.97 -0.52
CA THR A 54 16.32 -12.16 -0.23
C THR A 54 15.51 -12.05 1.07
N THR A 55 15.88 -11.16 1.98
CA THR A 55 15.20 -10.94 3.27
C THR A 55 14.36 -9.67 3.28
N ALA A 56 14.31 -8.92 2.18
CA ALA A 56 13.51 -7.70 2.09
C ALA A 56 12.02 -7.98 2.31
N ILE A 57 11.42 -7.16 3.17
CA ILE A 57 9.98 -7.09 3.42
C ILE A 57 9.52 -5.71 2.91
N PRO A 58 8.44 -5.62 2.12
CA PRO A 58 7.92 -4.34 1.65
C PRO A 58 7.55 -3.43 2.83
N THR A 59 7.94 -2.17 2.77
CA THR A 59 7.43 -1.15 3.71
C THR A 59 6.11 -0.59 3.21
N PRO A 60 5.25 0.01 4.07
CA PRO A 60 4.04 0.71 3.61
C PRO A 60 4.31 1.74 2.51
N THR A 61 5.46 2.41 2.57
CA THR A 61 5.93 3.34 1.52
C THR A 61 6.23 2.62 0.20
N ASP A 62 6.86 1.44 0.24
CA ASP A 62 7.07 0.63 -0.97
C ASP A 62 5.73 0.15 -1.56
N ILE A 63 4.75 -0.19 -0.73
CA ILE A 63 3.41 -0.61 -1.17
C ILE A 63 2.73 0.49 -2.01
N LEU A 64 2.81 1.75 -1.59
CA LEU A 64 2.20 2.87 -2.31
C LEU A 64 3.02 3.35 -3.51
N ASN A 65 4.31 3.03 -3.59
CA ASN A 65 5.19 3.53 -4.63
C ASN A 65 4.86 2.93 -6.00
N ILE A 66 4.67 3.79 -7.00
CA ILE A 66 4.36 3.45 -8.38
C ILE A 66 5.41 2.53 -9.03
N GLU A 67 6.66 2.57 -8.58
CA GLU A 67 7.73 1.66 -9.03
C GLU A 67 7.36 0.19 -8.81
N TYR A 68 6.53 -0.10 -7.80
CA TYR A 68 6.06 -1.43 -7.45
C TYR A 68 4.56 -1.62 -7.70
N ASN A 69 3.92 -0.75 -8.50
CA ASN A 69 2.47 -0.79 -8.78
C ASN A 69 2.02 -2.17 -9.27
N SER A 70 2.79 -2.78 -10.18
CA SER A 70 2.48 -4.11 -10.74
C SER A 70 2.40 -5.21 -9.67
N LEU A 71 3.05 -5.01 -8.52
CA LEU A 71 3.05 -5.94 -7.39
C LEU A 71 2.00 -5.56 -6.34
N PHE A 72 1.91 -4.28 -6.00
CA PHE A 72 1.23 -3.82 -4.78
C PHE A 72 0.06 -2.87 -4.99
N LYS A 73 -0.23 -2.48 -6.24
CA LYS A 73 -1.34 -1.59 -6.61
C LYS A 73 -1.25 -0.16 -6.06
N GLY A 74 -0.09 0.25 -5.55
CA GLY A 74 0.20 1.64 -5.23
C GLY A 74 0.57 2.45 -6.48
N GLU A 75 0.06 3.67 -6.58
CA GLU A 75 0.29 4.55 -7.74
C GLU A 75 0.92 5.90 -7.37
N PHE A 76 1.42 6.04 -6.15
CA PHE A 76 2.02 7.29 -5.70
C PHE A 76 3.42 7.43 -6.25
N SER A 77 3.81 8.64 -6.63
CA SER A 77 5.23 8.92 -6.87
C SER A 77 6.06 8.64 -5.59
N PRO A 78 7.34 8.28 -5.69
CA PRO A 78 8.16 7.96 -4.51
C PRO A 78 8.16 9.04 -3.42
N LEU A 79 8.14 10.32 -3.81
CA LEU A 79 8.08 11.44 -2.86
C LEU A 79 6.69 11.60 -2.23
N GLN A 80 5.61 11.36 -3.00
CA GLN A 80 4.25 11.41 -2.50
C GLN A 80 3.99 10.30 -1.48
N ALA A 81 4.48 9.07 -1.72
CA ALA A 81 4.39 7.98 -0.76
C ALA A 81 5.06 8.32 0.57
N LYS A 82 6.26 8.93 0.54
CA LYS A 82 6.94 9.40 1.76
C LYS A 82 6.14 10.48 2.49
N ARG A 83 5.68 11.52 1.78
CA ARG A 83 4.88 12.62 2.35
C ARG A 83 3.49 12.19 2.84
N PHE A 84 2.97 11.08 2.33
CA PHE A 84 1.72 10.51 2.81
C PHE A 84 1.90 9.98 4.24
N PHE A 85 2.94 9.17 4.49
CA PHE A 85 3.24 8.63 5.81
C PHE A 85 3.87 9.65 6.79
N GLU A 86 4.23 10.85 6.33
CA GLU A 86 4.50 12.00 7.22
C GLU A 86 3.21 12.61 7.81
N ARG A 87 2.05 12.34 7.20
CA ARG A 87 0.75 12.91 7.59
C ARG A 87 -0.22 11.88 8.17
N TYR A 88 -0.09 10.62 7.78
CA TYR A 88 -1.02 9.55 8.15
C TYR A 88 -0.27 8.35 8.70
N ASP A 89 -0.78 7.81 9.80
CA ASP A 89 -0.31 6.56 10.36
C ASP A 89 -1.19 5.40 9.86
N LEU A 90 -0.56 4.27 9.53
CA LEU A 90 -1.28 3.04 9.21
C LEU A 90 -1.66 2.35 10.53
N VAL A 91 -2.93 2.43 10.92
CA VAL A 91 -3.41 1.91 12.20
C VAL A 91 -3.90 0.47 12.09
N GLU A 92 -4.76 0.18 11.13
CA GLU A 92 -5.35 -1.14 10.96
C GLU A 92 -5.60 -1.41 9.47
N HIS A 93 -5.00 -2.47 8.93
CA HIS A 93 -5.33 -2.91 7.59
C HIS A 93 -6.40 -4.00 7.66
N GLN A 94 -7.58 -3.70 7.12
CA GLN A 94 -8.65 -4.68 6.95
C GLN A 94 -8.49 -5.35 5.57
N PRO A 95 -8.21 -6.67 5.52
CA PRO A 95 -8.07 -7.36 4.25
C PRO A 95 -9.41 -7.39 3.50
N ASN A 96 -9.36 -7.39 2.17
CA ASN A 96 -10.54 -7.51 1.32
C ASN A 96 -11.40 -8.70 1.75
N THR A 97 -12.65 -8.44 2.14
CA THR A 97 -13.70 -9.48 2.12
C THR A 97 -14.01 -9.90 0.68
N THR A 98 -14.86 -10.91 0.48
CA THR A 98 -15.19 -11.56 -0.81
C THR A 98 -15.57 -10.62 -1.97
N SER A 99 -15.85 -9.33 -1.71
CA SER A 99 -15.94 -8.26 -2.70
C SER A 99 -14.75 -7.29 -2.55
N GLY A 100 -13.98 -7.11 -3.64
CA GLY A 100 -12.65 -6.48 -3.66
C GLY A 100 -12.55 -4.98 -3.38
N PHE A 101 -13.15 -4.50 -2.28
CA PHE A 101 -12.94 -3.17 -1.75
C PHE A 101 -12.12 -3.24 -0.46
N SER A 102 -10.94 -2.63 -0.47
CA SER A 102 -10.02 -2.58 0.67
C SER A 102 -10.24 -1.25 1.36
N ALA A 103 -10.67 -1.29 2.62
CA ALA A 103 -10.68 -0.13 3.49
C ALA A 103 -9.40 -0.18 4.32
N THR A 104 -8.56 0.83 4.16
CA THR A 104 -7.36 1.10 4.99
C THR A 104 -7.63 2.29 5.88
#